data_AF-A0AAD9UNF2-F1
#
_entry.id   AF-A0AAD9UNF2-F1
#
_cell.length_a   1.000
_cell.length_b   1.000
_cell.length_c   1.000
_cell.angle_alpha   90.00
_cell.angle_beta   90.00
_cell.angle_gamma   90.00
#
_symmetry.space_group_name_H-M   'P 1'
#
loop_
_entity.id
_entity.type
_entity.pdbx_description
1 polymer ?
#
loop_
_entity_poly.entity_id
_entity_poly.type
_entity_poly.pdbx_seq_one_letter_code
_entity_poly.pdbx_strand_id
1 'polypeptide(L)'
;MAPTTKPVIYATSRLVTVLPQLCAIGDSNAIVANVMFHCFGSQNDLNYGRQELFKREYTSALNFVFDDERWNNATNSLSGLACPRELIFAPFNRRLIHNVSPSIRPQQYNYLLSSLEASLESFALYNTKAKESINLNGLYQSIGSPEFLKLIRLLRLQHKMDSQLSSQCVNSYLEWMLYNKGEIGRVHAIEFVKLLINGKDCDIYEPLVPGSLRLLDILIAIIDAKCKVGLDLFLNAITMHAKSQVMQVLQSTDATTGLLLYPWGYMEAQNWRPVESYNDDLLNIQCLAYKNQTSTILVETIMDLMELSGHFKKPQSSQENPTLLSVHFDDEMIALCHEETVYVVDISITDVLYRQKLHKLLSCIWSCPYYLKVGLHVKENIAKLSHKLGESFIYYSNIIDLCHQRKRISRMENGQERIEFRQTGISKNLDGLLQEYNVAWYNKRQFKKLEFRRISNCQIDDLAKIARGILTIETILQKDGWISCSIHDIETKCKGMVLEKFFISHHM
;
A
#
# COMPACT_ATOMS: atom_id res chain seq x y z
N MET A 1 -33.89 -16.37 29.62
CA MET A 1 -33.96 -17.73 29.03
C MET A 1 -35.02 -17.70 27.94
N ALA A 2 -34.64 -17.76 26.67
CA ALA A 2 -35.59 -17.84 25.55
C ALA A 2 -36.00 -19.31 25.35
N PRO A 3 -37.26 -19.61 25.02
CA PRO A 3 -37.75 -20.99 24.91
C PRO A 3 -37.10 -21.67 23.70
N THR A 4 -36.37 -22.76 23.96
CA THR A 4 -35.79 -23.62 22.93
C THR A 4 -36.86 -24.56 22.37
N THR A 5 -37.75 -24.05 21.50
CA THR A 5 -38.49 -24.93 20.60
C THR A 5 -37.49 -25.56 19.63
N LYS A 6 -37.33 -26.88 19.70
CA LYS A 6 -36.47 -27.60 18.76
C LYS A 6 -36.97 -27.34 17.33
N PRO A 7 -36.09 -26.96 16.39
CA PRO A 7 -36.49 -26.72 15.02
C PRO A 7 -37.03 -28.00 14.38
N VAL A 8 -38.11 -27.88 13.59
CA VAL A 8 -38.75 -29.01 12.91
C VAL A 8 -37.86 -29.51 11.76
N ILE A 9 -37.59 -30.82 11.70
CA ILE A 9 -36.80 -31.46 10.64
C ILE A 9 -37.70 -32.33 9.76
N TYR A 10 -37.70 -32.07 8.46
CA TYR A 10 -38.48 -32.80 7.45
C TYR A 10 -37.59 -33.85 6.78
N ALA A 11 -37.40 -34.98 7.45
CA ALA A 11 -36.42 -35.99 7.04
C ALA A 11 -36.78 -36.75 5.74
N THR A 12 -38.06 -36.88 5.41
CA THR A 12 -38.55 -37.65 4.25
C THR A 12 -38.88 -36.78 3.03
N SER A 13 -38.84 -35.46 3.18
CA SER A 13 -39.19 -34.51 2.13
C SER A 13 -37.93 -33.93 1.47
N ARG A 14 -38.03 -33.57 0.19
CA ARG A 14 -36.91 -32.98 -0.55
C ARG A 14 -36.70 -31.52 -0.15
N LEU A 15 -35.46 -31.02 -0.20
CA LEU A 15 -35.20 -29.62 0.16
C LEU A 15 -36.00 -28.62 -0.68
N VAL A 16 -36.19 -28.91 -1.98
CA VAL A 16 -36.96 -28.08 -2.91
C VAL A 16 -38.43 -27.90 -2.52
N THR A 17 -39.02 -28.83 -1.76
CA THR A 17 -40.40 -28.70 -1.26
C THR A 17 -40.46 -28.05 0.11
N VAL A 18 -39.45 -28.32 0.96
CA VAL A 18 -39.43 -27.89 2.36
C VAL A 18 -39.01 -26.42 2.49
N LEU A 19 -37.90 -26.02 1.85
CA LEU A 19 -37.32 -24.69 2.05
C LEU A 19 -38.26 -23.56 1.63
N PRO A 20 -38.98 -23.62 0.50
CA PRO A 20 -39.90 -22.55 0.13
C PRO A 20 -41.00 -22.31 1.17
N GLN A 21 -41.56 -23.38 1.74
CA GLN A 21 -42.58 -23.29 2.78
C GLN A 21 -42.03 -22.67 4.07
N LEU A 22 -40.83 -23.10 4.49
CA LEU A 22 -40.18 -22.54 5.67
C LEU A 22 -39.80 -21.06 5.50
N CYS A 23 -39.38 -20.67 4.29
CA CYS A 23 -39.13 -19.28 3.92
C CYS A 23 -40.44 -18.45 3.99
N ALA A 24 -41.55 -19.01 3.49
CA ALA A 24 -42.85 -18.35 3.53
C ALA A 24 -43.37 -18.16 4.97
N ILE A 25 -43.12 -19.13 5.86
CA ILE A 25 -43.50 -19.07 7.29
C ILE A 25 -42.59 -18.13 8.08
N GLY A 26 -41.32 -18.00 7.69
CA GLY A 26 -40.35 -17.13 8.36
C GLY A 26 -39.49 -17.81 9.42
N ASP A 27 -39.42 -19.14 9.46
CA ASP A 27 -38.65 -19.86 10.50
C ASP A 27 -37.19 -20.11 10.08
N SER A 28 -36.34 -19.13 10.34
CA SER A 28 -34.90 -19.20 10.03
C SER A 28 -34.19 -20.37 10.72
N ASN A 29 -34.60 -20.75 11.94
CA ASN A 29 -33.97 -21.86 12.66
C ASN A 29 -34.33 -23.21 12.04
N ALA A 30 -35.58 -23.39 11.61
CA ALA A 30 -36.00 -24.58 10.87
C ALA A 30 -35.32 -24.68 9.50
N ILE A 31 -35.15 -23.56 8.78
CA ILE A 31 -34.41 -23.54 7.50
C ILE A 31 -32.99 -24.07 7.72
N VAL A 32 -32.25 -23.50 8.68
CA VAL A 32 -30.88 -23.91 8.99
C VAL A 32 -30.82 -25.38 9.41
N ALA A 33 -31.72 -25.82 10.28
CA ALA A 33 -31.76 -27.22 10.73
C ALA A 33 -31.99 -28.21 9.59
N ASN A 34 -32.91 -27.92 8.67
CA ASN A 34 -33.18 -28.78 7.52
C ASN A 34 -31.99 -28.79 6.56
N VAL A 35 -31.40 -27.63 6.28
CA VAL A 35 -30.22 -27.55 5.40
C VAL A 35 -29.04 -28.34 5.97
N MET A 36 -28.78 -28.22 7.28
CA MET A 36 -27.76 -29.01 7.96
C MET A 36 -28.06 -30.52 7.91
N PHE A 37 -29.30 -30.91 8.21
CA PHE A 37 -29.73 -32.31 8.18
C PHE A 37 -29.53 -32.94 6.80
N HIS A 38 -29.96 -32.24 5.74
CA HIS A 38 -29.85 -32.72 4.37
C HIS A 38 -28.41 -32.66 3.83
N CYS A 39 -27.56 -31.77 4.34
CA CYS A 39 -26.15 -31.70 3.98
C CYS A 39 -25.31 -32.83 4.58
N PHE A 40 -25.51 -33.15 5.87
CA PHE A 40 -24.72 -34.19 6.56
C PHE A 40 -25.36 -35.58 6.47
N GLY A 41 -26.68 -35.67 6.33
CA GLY A 41 -27.44 -36.91 6.44
C GLY A 41 -27.41 -37.51 7.86
N SER A 42 -27.86 -38.75 7.98
CA SER A 42 -27.89 -39.51 9.26
C SER A 42 -26.56 -40.16 9.64
N GLN A 43 -25.55 -40.14 8.76
CA GLN A 43 -24.23 -40.73 8.96
C GLN A 43 -23.16 -39.73 8.56
N ASN A 44 -22.21 -39.47 9.47
CA ASN A 44 -21.12 -38.49 9.33
C ASN A 44 -20.09 -38.78 8.21
N ASP A 45 -20.39 -39.68 7.27
CA ASP A 45 -19.49 -40.03 6.17
C ASP A 45 -19.65 -39.04 5.01
N LEU A 46 -18.60 -38.24 4.82
CA LEU A 46 -18.45 -37.23 3.78
C LEU A 46 -18.22 -37.89 2.41
N ASN A 47 -19.28 -38.43 1.80
CA ASN A 47 -19.23 -39.03 0.47
C ASN A 47 -19.48 -37.99 -0.64
N TYR A 48 -18.60 -37.96 -1.66
CA TYR A 48 -18.68 -37.03 -2.80
C TYR A 48 -20.04 -37.05 -3.52
N GLY A 49 -20.65 -38.24 -3.70
CA GLY A 49 -21.96 -38.38 -4.34
C GLY A 49 -23.13 -37.73 -3.56
N ARG A 50 -23.04 -37.64 -2.22
CA ARG A 50 -24.05 -36.95 -1.41
C ARG A 50 -23.93 -35.43 -1.53
N GLN A 51 -22.72 -34.93 -1.69
CA GLN A 51 -22.47 -33.51 -1.88
C GLN A 51 -23.11 -32.99 -3.17
N GLU A 52 -22.96 -33.71 -4.28
CA GLU A 52 -23.55 -33.30 -5.56
C GLU A 52 -25.08 -33.40 -5.53
N LEU A 53 -25.64 -34.39 -4.81
CA LEU A 53 -27.08 -34.49 -4.59
C LEU A 53 -27.61 -33.29 -3.79
N PHE A 54 -26.99 -32.98 -2.66
CA PHE A 54 -27.35 -31.82 -1.83
C PHE A 54 -27.26 -30.52 -2.65
N LYS A 55 -26.16 -30.34 -3.38
CA LYS A 55 -25.95 -29.17 -4.24
C LYS A 55 -27.07 -28.99 -5.25
N ARG A 56 -27.46 -30.08 -5.94
CA ARG A 56 -28.57 -30.06 -6.90
C ARG A 56 -29.90 -29.74 -6.23
N GLU A 57 -30.16 -30.32 -5.06
CA GLU A 57 -31.40 -30.09 -4.30
C GLU A 57 -31.51 -28.64 -3.81
N TYR A 58 -30.44 -28.10 -3.25
CA TYR A 58 -30.39 -26.73 -2.75
C TYR A 58 -30.48 -25.71 -3.90
N THR A 59 -29.79 -25.96 -5.02
CA THR A 59 -29.92 -25.14 -6.24
C THR A 59 -31.35 -25.17 -6.78
N SER A 60 -32.01 -26.34 -6.75
CA SER A 60 -33.41 -26.47 -7.16
C SER A 60 -34.36 -25.69 -6.23
N ALA A 61 -34.07 -25.68 -4.92
CA ALA A 61 -34.83 -24.88 -3.97
C ALA A 61 -34.67 -23.37 -4.21
N LEU A 62 -33.45 -22.90 -4.48
CA LEU A 62 -33.20 -21.50 -4.86
C LEU A 62 -33.99 -21.11 -6.11
N ASN A 63 -33.97 -21.96 -7.14
CA ASN A 63 -34.75 -21.74 -8.36
C ASN A 63 -36.25 -21.67 -8.07
N PHE A 64 -36.76 -22.51 -7.18
CA PHE A 64 -38.17 -22.48 -6.80
C PHE A 64 -38.53 -21.18 -6.07
N VAL A 65 -37.71 -20.74 -5.12
CA VAL A 65 -37.99 -19.54 -4.31
C VAL A 65 -37.98 -18.26 -5.14
N PHE A 66 -37.13 -18.19 -6.16
CA PHE A 66 -37.00 -17.03 -7.04
C PHE A 66 -37.70 -17.21 -8.40
N ASP A 67 -38.58 -18.22 -8.52
CA ASP A 67 -39.55 -18.36 -9.61
C ASP A 67 -40.90 -17.82 -9.12
N ASP A 68 -41.30 -16.66 -9.64
CA ASP A 68 -42.49 -15.94 -9.18
C ASP A 68 -43.78 -16.76 -9.30
N GLU A 69 -43.94 -17.53 -10.38
CA GLU A 69 -45.14 -18.35 -10.59
C GLU A 69 -45.21 -19.48 -9.56
N ARG A 70 -44.09 -20.18 -9.34
CA ARG A 70 -44.03 -21.29 -8.39
C ARG A 70 -44.16 -20.82 -6.95
N TRP A 71 -43.50 -19.72 -6.61
CA TRP A 71 -43.57 -19.13 -5.27
C TRP A 71 -45.00 -18.70 -4.92
N ASN A 72 -45.64 -17.94 -5.80
CA ASN A 72 -46.98 -17.39 -5.53
C ASN A 72 -48.03 -18.51 -5.43
N ASN A 73 -47.95 -19.54 -6.29
CA ASN A 73 -48.89 -20.67 -6.27
C ASN A 73 -48.72 -21.57 -5.04
N ALA A 74 -47.51 -21.66 -4.47
CA ALA A 74 -47.21 -22.59 -3.37
C ALA A 74 -47.36 -21.98 -1.97
N THR A 75 -47.32 -20.65 -1.84
CA THR A 75 -47.14 -19.99 -0.53
C THR A 75 -48.36 -19.22 -0.01
N ASN A 76 -49.45 -19.14 -0.80
CA ASN A 76 -50.76 -18.56 -0.43
C ASN A 76 -50.72 -17.62 0.79
N SER A 77 -50.10 -16.44 0.61
CA SER A 77 -50.13 -15.31 1.55
C SER A 77 -49.91 -15.62 3.04
N LEU A 78 -48.93 -16.47 3.37
CA LEU A 78 -48.69 -16.91 4.76
C LEU A 78 -47.79 -15.99 5.62
N SER A 79 -47.22 -14.89 5.09
CA SER A 79 -46.45 -13.96 5.93
C SER A 79 -46.56 -12.48 5.57
N GLY A 80 -46.59 -11.65 6.62
CA GLY A 80 -46.40 -10.19 6.56
C GLY A 80 -44.93 -9.77 6.65
N LEU A 81 -43.99 -10.68 6.32
CA LEU A 81 -42.56 -10.42 6.33
C LEU A 81 -42.15 -9.66 5.07
N ALA A 82 -41.24 -8.69 5.21
CA ALA A 82 -40.83 -7.84 4.09
C ALA A 82 -40.00 -8.58 3.01
N CYS A 83 -39.22 -9.60 3.40
CA CYS A 83 -38.30 -10.33 2.50
C CYS A 83 -38.26 -11.85 2.83
N PRO A 84 -39.37 -12.60 2.69
CA PRO A 84 -39.43 -14.00 3.10
C PRO A 84 -38.56 -14.92 2.22
N ARG A 85 -38.37 -14.57 0.94
CA ARG A 85 -37.58 -15.36 -0.02
C ARG A 85 -36.11 -15.42 0.37
N GLU A 86 -35.56 -14.30 0.83
CA GLU A 86 -34.16 -14.17 1.20
C GLU A 86 -33.78 -14.98 2.45
N LEU A 87 -34.76 -15.50 3.21
CA LEU A 87 -34.49 -16.40 4.34
C LEU A 87 -33.84 -17.71 3.91
N ILE A 88 -33.95 -18.09 2.63
CA ILE A 88 -33.22 -19.25 2.09
C ILE A 88 -31.71 -19.13 2.31
N PHE A 89 -31.16 -17.92 2.44
CA PHE A 89 -29.74 -17.69 2.72
C PHE A 89 -29.37 -17.76 4.21
N ALA A 90 -30.33 -17.92 5.14
CA ALA A 90 -30.06 -18.05 6.57
C ALA A 90 -28.98 -19.09 6.96
N PRO A 91 -28.78 -20.21 6.23
CA PRO A 91 -27.67 -21.15 6.49
C PRO A 91 -26.26 -20.56 6.36
N PHE A 92 -26.07 -19.37 5.79
CA PHE A 92 -24.78 -18.68 5.82
C PHE A 92 -24.55 -17.90 7.12
N ASN A 93 -25.60 -17.70 7.93
CA ASN A 93 -25.48 -17.00 9.20
C ASN A 93 -24.88 -17.91 10.26
N ARG A 94 -23.60 -17.72 10.54
CA ARG A 94 -22.86 -18.50 11.54
C ARG A 94 -23.51 -18.49 12.93
N ARG A 95 -24.15 -17.39 13.33
CA ARG A 95 -24.86 -17.32 14.63
C ARG A 95 -26.06 -18.25 14.65
N LEU A 96 -26.84 -18.31 13.57
CA LEU A 96 -27.97 -19.22 13.45
C LEU A 96 -27.52 -20.68 13.41
N ILE A 97 -26.43 -21.00 12.70
CA ILE A 97 -25.85 -22.35 12.72
C ILE A 97 -25.49 -22.77 14.15
N HIS A 98 -24.80 -21.91 14.91
CA HIS A 98 -24.44 -22.24 16.30
C HIS A 98 -25.65 -22.29 17.23
N ASN A 99 -26.72 -21.55 16.96
CA ASN A 99 -27.97 -21.67 17.72
C ASN A 99 -28.65 -23.02 17.49
N VAL A 100 -28.65 -23.51 16.25
CA VAL A 100 -29.27 -24.79 15.87
C VAL A 100 -28.39 -25.98 16.27
N SER A 101 -27.08 -25.86 16.12
CA SER A 101 -26.10 -26.89 16.49
C SER A 101 -24.89 -26.27 17.18
N PRO A 102 -24.96 -26.07 18.51
CA PRO A 102 -23.84 -25.53 19.30
C PRO A 102 -22.57 -26.39 19.20
N SER A 103 -22.74 -27.70 18.98
CA SER A 103 -21.67 -28.70 18.95
C SER A 103 -21.09 -28.95 17.56
N ILE A 104 -21.45 -28.15 16.54
CA ILE A 104 -20.92 -28.33 15.18
C ILE A 104 -19.39 -28.16 15.18
N ARG A 105 -18.68 -29.16 14.62
CA ARG A 105 -17.22 -29.11 14.52
C ARG A 105 -16.79 -28.16 13.39
N PRO A 106 -15.62 -27.50 13.49
CA PRO A 106 -15.11 -26.62 12.43
C PRO A 106 -15.06 -27.27 11.04
N GLN A 107 -14.68 -28.54 10.96
CA GLN A 107 -14.65 -29.30 9.70
C GLN A 107 -16.04 -29.47 9.08
N GLN A 108 -17.06 -29.77 9.90
CA GLN A 108 -18.44 -29.90 9.46
C GLN A 108 -18.99 -28.56 8.99
N TYR A 109 -18.72 -27.49 9.73
CA TYR A 109 -19.08 -26.13 9.34
C TYR A 109 -18.48 -25.75 7.99
N ASN A 110 -17.18 -25.98 7.80
CA ASN A 110 -16.50 -25.68 6.54
C ASN A 110 -17.08 -26.51 5.37
N TYR A 111 -17.38 -27.79 5.60
CA TYR A 111 -18.01 -28.64 4.58
C TYR A 111 -19.40 -28.16 4.17
N LEU A 112 -20.24 -27.78 5.15
CA LEU A 112 -21.55 -27.19 4.90
C LEU A 112 -21.41 -25.91 4.07
N LEU A 113 -20.52 -25.01 4.50
CA LEU A 113 -20.28 -23.75 3.82
C LEU A 113 -19.81 -23.94 2.38
N SER A 114 -18.82 -24.81 2.14
CA SER A 114 -18.36 -25.16 0.79
C SER A 114 -19.46 -25.75 -0.09
N SER A 115 -20.34 -26.58 0.47
CA SER A 115 -21.46 -27.18 -0.29
C SER A 115 -22.53 -26.14 -0.64
N LEU A 116 -22.81 -25.22 0.26
CA LEU A 116 -23.71 -24.09 0.00
C LEU A 116 -23.13 -23.14 -1.04
N GLU A 117 -21.84 -22.80 -0.95
CA GLU A 117 -21.14 -21.94 -1.91
C GLU A 117 -21.15 -22.52 -3.32
N ALA A 118 -20.83 -23.81 -3.48
CA ALA A 118 -20.90 -24.50 -4.78
C ALA A 118 -22.32 -24.49 -5.38
N SER A 119 -23.34 -24.52 -4.52
CA SER A 119 -24.74 -24.42 -4.94
C SER A 119 -25.08 -23.00 -5.40
N LEU A 120 -24.61 -21.98 -4.68
CA LEU A 120 -24.79 -20.57 -5.08
C LEU A 120 -24.07 -20.24 -6.38
N GLU A 121 -22.86 -20.74 -6.57
CA GLU A 121 -22.11 -20.55 -7.82
C GLU A 121 -22.87 -21.13 -9.01
N SER A 122 -23.42 -22.35 -8.85
CA SER A 122 -24.25 -22.99 -9.86
C SER A 122 -25.52 -22.19 -10.13
N PHE A 123 -26.21 -21.74 -9.07
CA PHE A 123 -27.40 -20.89 -9.19
C PHE A 123 -27.10 -19.59 -9.95
N ALA A 124 -26.04 -18.89 -9.56
CA ALA A 124 -25.64 -17.59 -10.12
C ALA A 124 -25.22 -17.69 -11.60
N LEU A 125 -24.59 -18.80 -12.01
CA LEU A 125 -24.11 -19.00 -13.37
C LEU A 125 -25.23 -19.36 -14.35
N TYR A 126 -26.22 -20.14 -13.91
CA TYR A 126 -27.26 -20.69 -14.80
C TYR A 126 -28.63 -19.99 -14.73
N ASN A 127 -28.91 -19.19 -13.69
CA ASN A 127 -30.25 -18.62 -13.44
C ASN A 127 -30.23 -17.10 -13.36
N THR A 128 -29.79 -16.43 -14.42
CA THR A 128 -29.59 -14.97 -14.46
C THR A 128 -30.83 -14.18 -14.07
N LYS A 129 -32.01 -14.50 -14.62
CA LYS A 129 -33.27 -13.78 -14.31
C LYS A 129 -33.69 -13.91 -12.85
N ALA A 130 -33.72 -15.14 -12.33
CA ALA A 130 -34.14 -15.42 -10.95
C ALA A 130 -33.21 -14.72 -9.94
N LYS A 131 -31.90 -14.78 -10.19
CA LYS A 131 -30.88 -14.14 -9.37
C LYS A 131 -31.04 -12.62 -9.28
N GLU A 132 -31.44 -11.95 -10.36
CA GLU A 132 -31.66 -10.49 -10.36
C GLU A 132 -32.86 -10.06 -9.48
N SER A 133 -33.79 -10.97 -9.14
CA SER A 133 -34.91 -10.67 -8.24
C SER A 133 -34.52 -10.59 -6.75
N ILE A 134 -33.32 -11.03 -6.38
CA ILE A 134 -32.85 -11.06 -4.98
C ILE A 134 -32.81 -9.64 -4.39
N ASN A 135 -33.47 -9.43 -3.26
CA ASN A 135 -33.41 -8.17 -2.52
C ASN A 135 -32.14 -8.11 -1.64
N LEU A 136 -31.29 -7.11 -1.85
CA LEU A 136 -30.02 -7.01 -1.10
C LEU A 136 -30.21 -6.74 0.40
N ASN A 137 -31.23 -5.96 0.79
CA ASN A 137 -31.51 -5.73 2.21
C ASN A 137 -32.05 -7.00 2.90
N GLY A 138 -32.92 -7.75 2.21
CA GLY A 138 -33.39 -9.05 2.69
C GLY A 138 -32.25 -10.04 2.85
N LEU A 139 -31.35 -10.10 1.86
CA LEU A 139 -30.15 -10.94 1.92
C LEU A 139 -29.31 -10.58 3.15
N TYR A 140 -29.04 -9.29 3.38
CA TYR A 140 -28.30 -8.81 4.55
C TYR A 140 -28.97 -9.20 5.87
N GLN A 141 -30.30 -9.04 5.98
CA GLN A 141 -31.05 -9.40 7.17
C GLN A 141 -30.94 -10.91 7.49
N SER A 142 -30.93 -11.77 6.46
CA SER A 142 -30.81 -13.21 6.62
C SER A 142 -29.42 -13.66 7.09
N ILE A 143 -28.35 -13.09 6.50
CA ILE A 143 -26.97 -13.61 6.68
C ILE A 143 -26.12 -12.79 7.65
N GLY A 144 -26.43 -11.50 7.81
CA GLY A 144 -25.68 -10.54 8.62
C GLY A 144 -24.37 -10.05 7.98
N SER A 145 -23.69 -9.14 8.67
CA SER A 145 -22.47 -8.48 8.18
C SER A 145 -21.29 -9.38 7.75
N PRO A 146 -20.95 -10.50 8.43
CA PRO A 146 -19.73 -11.24 8.12
C PRO A 146 -19.66 -11.79 6.69
N GLU A 147 -20.76 -12.38 6.22
CA GLU A 147 -20.80 -13.12 4.95
C GLU A 147 -21.37 -12.27 3.80
N PHE A 148 -21.89 -11.08 4.09
CA PHE A 148 -22.66 -10.29 3.14
C PHE A 148 -21.90 -10.00 1.85
N LEU A 149 -20.72 -9.39 1.95
CA LEU A 149 -19.93 -9.00 0.78
C LEU A 149 -19.46 -10.21 -0.04
N LYS A 150 -19.16 -11.34 0.63
CA LYS A 150 -18.79 -12.59 -0.03
C LYS A 150 -19.95 -13.14 -0.87
N LEU A 151 -21.17 -13.16 -0.32
CA LEU A 151 -22.34 -13.66 -1.04
C LEU A 151 -22.74 -12.77 -2.20
N ILE A 152 -22.62 -11.44 -2.07
CA ILE A 152 -22.81 -10.51 -3.19
C ILE A 152 -21.89 -10.86 -4.36
N ARG A 153 -20.63 -11.25 -4.09
CA ARG A 153 -19.66 -11.65 -5.11
C ARG A 153 -19.97 -12.98 -5.75
N LEU A 154 -20.28 -14.00 -4.94
CA LEU A 154 -20.66 -15.32 -5.43
C LEU A 154 -21.90 -15.25 -6.32
N LEU A 155 -22.89 -14.45 -5.91
CA LEU A 155 -24.11 -14.19 -6.69
C LEU A 155 -23.88 -13.19 -7.83
N ARG A 156 -22.71 -12.57 -7.97
CA ARG A 156 -22.41 -11.56 -9.00
C ARG A 156 -23.47 -10.44 -9.02
N LEU A 157 -23.75 -9.84 -7.86
CA LEU A 157 -24.76 -8.80 -7.65
C LEU A 157 -24.17 -7.43 -7.28
N GLN A 158 -22.87 -7.24 -7.51
CA GLN A 158 -22.16 -5.99 -7.16
C GLN A 158 -22.82 -4.77 -7.81
N HIS A 159 -23.34 -4.91 -9.02
CA HIS A 159 -24.02 -3.84 -9.77
C HIS A 159 -25.31 -3.33 -9.11
N LYS A 160 -25.88 -4.05 -8.14
CA LYS A 160 -27.10 -3.65 -7.44
C LYS A 160 -26.83 -2.87 -6.15
N MET A 161 -25.57 -2.76 -5.72
CA MET A 161 -25.23 -2.19 -4.42
C MET A 161 -25.54 -0.70 -4.30
N ASP A 162 -25.34 0.06 -5.38
CA ASP A 162 -25.48 1.51 -5.39
C ASP A 162 -26.93 2.01 -5.34
N SER A 163 -27.90 1.14 -5.63
CA SER A 163 -29.30 1.52 -5.89
C SER A 163 -30.32 0.83 -4.98
N GLN A 164 -29.99 -0.30 -4.37
CA GLN A 164 -30.96 -1.07 -3.57
C GLN A 164 -30.69 -1.06 -2.06
N LEU A 165 -29.50 -0.66 -1.61
CA LEU A 165 -29.17 -0.73 -0.19
C LEU A 165 -29.83 0.39 0.61
N SER A 166 -30.46 0.00 1.73
CA SER A 166 -31.01 0.94 2.71
C SER A 166 -29.91 1.51 3.59
N SER A 167 -30.13 2.72 4.12
CA SER A 167 -29.21 3.36 5.06
C SER A 167 -28.97 2.52 6.32
N GLN A 168 -30.01 1.83 6.82
CA GLN A 168 -29.88 0.91 7.96
C GLN A 168 -28.90 -0.24 7.67
N CYS A 169 -28.98 -0.83 6.47
CA CYS A 169 -28.07 -1.90 6.06
C CYS A 169 -26.63 -1.39 5.94
N VAL A 170 -26.45 -0.23 5.30
CA VAL A 170 -25.12 0.40 5.14
C VAL A 170 -24.49 0.71 6.49
N ASN A 171 -25.23 1.35 7.39
CA ASN A 171 -24.74 1.72 8.72
C ASN A 171 -24.40 0.48 9.55
N SER A 172 -25.31 -0.49 9.61
CA SER A 172 -25.10 -1.72 10.39
C SER A 172 -23.89 -2.53 9.90
N TYR A 173 -23.68 -2.57 8.58
CA TYR A 173 -22.51 -3.23 8.00
C TYR A 173 -21.21 -2.48 8.34
N LEU A 174 -21.18 -1.16 8.09
CA LEU A 174 -20.00 -0.33 8.31
C LEU A 174 -19.61 -0.25 9.78
N GLU A 175 -20.57 -0.04 10.69
CA GLU A 175 -20.32 -0.04 12.13
C GLU A 175 -19.70 -1.38 12.57
N TRP A 176 -20.26 -2.49 12.10
CA TRP A 176 -19.74 -3.80 12.45
C TRP A 176 -18.31 -4.02 11.93
N MET A 177 -18.04 -3.62 10.68
CA MET A 177 -16.72 -3.80 10.07
C MET A 177 -15.66 -2.86 10.65
N LEU A 178 -15.99 -1.59 10.87
CA LEU A 178 -15.04 -0.58 11.35
C LEU A 178 -14.63 -0.78 12.81
N TYR A 179 -15.56 -1.20 13.67
CA TYR A 179 -15.34 -1.25 15.12
C TYR A 179 -15.11 -2.66 15.68
N ASN A 180 -15.70 -3.72 15.11
CA ASN A 180 -15.68 -5.06 15.74
C ASN A 180 -14.65 -6.03 15.14
N LYS A 181 -13.96 -5.65 14.06
CA LYS A 181 -13.11 -6.56 13.27
C LYS A 181 -11.66 -6.10 13.08
N GLY A 182 -11.26 -5.06 13.80
CA GLY A 182 -9.89 -4.55 13.76
C GLY A 182 -9.49 -4.11 12.34
N GLU A 183 -8.22 -4.29 11.99
CA GLU A 183 -7.65 -3.85 10.71
C GLU A 183 -8.29 -4.55 9.50
N ILE A 184 -8.49 -5.87 9.55
CA ILE A 184 -9.15 -6.65 8.49
C ILE A 184 -10.59 -6.17 8.26
N GLY A 185 -11.29 -5.82 9.33
CA GLY A 185 -12.63 -5.22 9.25
C GLY A 185 -12.67 -3.93 8.45
N ARG A 186 -11.71 -3.04 8.70
CA ARG A 186 -11.61 -1.76 7.98
C ARG A 186 -11.32 -1.96 6.49
N VAL A 187 -10.49 -2.94 6.14
CA VAL A 187 -10.27 -3.33 4.74
C VAL A 187 -11.59 -3.72 4.06
N HIS A 188 -12.41 -4.57 4.70
CA HIS A 188 -13.72 -4.94 4.16
C HIS A 188 -14.75 -3.81 4.16
N ALA A 189 -14.67 -2.87 5.10
CA ALA A 189 -15.49 -1.66 5.07
C ALA A 189 -15.16 -0.81 3.84
N ILE A 190 -13.88 -0.60 3.56
CA ILE A 190 -13.42 0.19 2.39
C ILE A 190 -13.79 -0.53 1.09
N GLU A 191 -13.64 -1.84 1.04
CA GLU A 191 -14.05 -2.65 -0.11
C GLU A 191 -15.55 -2.53 -0.41
N PHE A 192 -16.37 -2.52 0.64
CA PHE A 192 -17.81 -2.28 0.54
C PHE A 192 -18.11 -0.86 0.05
N VAL A 193 -17.43 0.16 0.59
CA VAL A 193 -17.55 1.57 0.14
C VAL A 193 -17.17 1.72 -1.32
N LYS A 194 -16.09 1.07 -1.76
CA LYS A 194 -15.63 1.11 -3.15
C LYS A 194 -16.70 0.58 -4.11
N LEU A 195 -17.41 -0.49 -3.73
CA LEU A 195 -18.52 -1.02 -4.52
C LEU A 195 -19.76 -0.13 -4.49
N LEU A 196 -20.05 0.54 -3.36
CA LEU A 196 -21.15 1.49 -3.26
C LEU A 196 -20.96 2.72 -4.15
N ILE A 197 -19.77 3.31 -4.12
CA ILE A 197 -19.45 4.51 -4.90
C ILE A 197 -19.28 4.16 -6.39
N ASN A 198 -18.72 2.99 -6.69
CA ASN A 198 -18.54 2.48 -8.04
C ASN A 198 -17.87 3.50 -9.00
N GLY A 199 -16.89 4.26 -8.50
CA GLY A 199 -16.18 5.27 -9.27
C GLY A 199 -16.96 6.54 -9.59
N LYS A 200 -18.17 6.72 -9.05
CA LYS A 200 -18.90 7.99 -9.10
C LYS A 200 -18.12 9.07 -8.34
N ASP A 201 -18.21 10.30 -8.81
CA ASP A 201 -17.67 11.42 -8.06
C ASP A 201 -18.51 11.65 -6.82
N CYS A 202 -17.87 11.77 -5.67
CA CYS A 202 -18.55 11.86 -4.37
C CYS A 202 -17.94 12.98 -3.54
N ASP A 203 -18.81 13.66 -2.80
CA ASP A 203 -18.41 14.58 -1.74
C ASP A 203 -18.21 13.79 -0.44
N ILE A 204 -17.11 14.04 0.29
CA ILE A 204 -16.82 13.31 1.53
C ILE A 204 -17.81 13.61 2.67
N TYR A 205 -18.51 14.74 2.59
CA TYR A 205 -19.49 15.22 3.56
C TYR A 205 -20.90 14.73 3.26
N GLU A 206 -21.14 14.15 2.09
CA GLU A 206 -22.42 13.58 1.72
C GLU A 206 -22.56 12.13 2.22
N PRO A 207 -23.78 11.70 2.61
CA PRO A 207 -24.02 10.33 3.02
C PRO A 207 -23.96 9.40 1.80
N LEU A 208 -23.37 8.21 1.97
CA LEU A 208 -23.25 7.21 0.88
C LEU A 208 -24.64 6.80 0.31
N VAL A 209 -25.64 6.75 1.18
CA VAL A 209 -27.07 6.57 0.89
C VAL A 209 -27.82 7.53 1.82
N PRO A 210 -28.93 8.17 1.43
CA PRO A 210 -29.66 9.09 2.30
C PRO A 210 -29.92 8.51 3.71
N GLY A 211 -29.37 9.17 4.73
CA GLY A 211 -29.44 8.75 6.14
C GLY A 211 -28.35 7.75 6.59
N SER A 212 -27.37 7.44 5.74
CA SER A 212 -26.22 6.60 6.09
C SER A 212 -25.00 7.41 6.53
N LEU A 213 -23.97 6.69 7.00
CA LEU A 213 -22.62 7.22 7.21
C LEU A 213 -22.06 7.86 5.93
N ARG A 214 -21.15 8.82 6.14
CA ARG A 214 -20.43 9.56 5.11
C ARG A 214 -19.01 9.01 4.96
N LEU A 215 -18.35 9.36 3.87
CA LEU A 215 -16.92 9.04 3.70
C LEU A 215 -16.04 9.67 4.78
N LEU A 216 -16.40 10.87 5.25
CA LEU A 216 -15.74 11.53 6.36
C LEU A 216 -15.76 10.67 7.64
N ASP A 217 -16.90 10.06 7.97
CA ASP A 217 -17.04 9.26 9.20
C ASP A 217 -16.14 8.02 9.13
N ILE A 218 -16.01 7.43 7.94
CA ILE A 218 -15.14 6.28 7.68
C ILE A 218 -13.66 6.67 7.75
N LEU A 219 -13.30 7.81 7.16
CA LEU A 219 -11.95 8.37 7.24
C LEU A 219 -11.54 8.59 8.70
N ILE A 220 -12.39 9.24 9.51
CA ILE A 220 -12.12 9.50 10.93
C ILE A 220 -11.93 8.17 11.67
N ALA A 221 -12.80 7.18 11.45
CA ALA A 221 -12.65 5.86 12.08
C ALA A 221 -11.34 5.15 11.73
N ILE A 222 -10.81 5.35 10.52
CA ILE A 222 -9.50 4.82 10.09
C ILE A 222 -8.35 5.56 10.78
N ILE A 223 -8.45 6.89 10.87
CA ILE A 223 -7.43 7.77 11.48
C ILE A 223 -7.34 7.54 12.98
N ASP A 224 -8.47 7.50 13.68
CA ASP A 224 -8.53 7.28 15.13
C ASP A 224 -7.91 5.93 15.50
N ALA A 225 -8.09 4.94 14.62
CA ALA A 225 -7.49 3.64 14.77
C ALA A 225 -6.03 3.54 14.29
N LYS A 226 -5.46 4.60 13.73
CA LYS A 226 -4.11 4.65 13.12
C LYS A 226 -3.85 3.50 12.14
N CYS A 227 -4.84 3.20 11.31
CA CYS A 227 -4.84 2.04 10.42
C CYS A 227 -4.24 2.39 9.05
N LYS A 228 -2.92 2.23 8.88
CA LYS A 228 -2.20 2.61 7.64
C LYS A 228 -2.76 1.93 6.40
N VAL A 229 -2.90 0.61 6.43
CA VAL A 229 -3.44 -0.17 5.31
C VAL A 229 -4.87 0.28 4.96
N GLY A 230 -5.67 0.59 5.98
CA GLY A 230 -7.00 1.15 5.78
C GLY A 230 -6.97 2.52 5.11
N LEU A 231 -6.08 3.42 5.54
CA LEU A 231 -5.95 4.74 4.94
C LEU A 231 -5.50 4.63 3.47
N ASP A 232 -4.53 3.76 3.19
CA ASP A 232 -4.02 3.54 1.84
C ASP A 232 -5.11 3.03 0.89
N LEU A 233 -5.88 2.04 1.33
CA LEU A 233 -6.98 1.48 0.56
C LEU A 233 -8.13 2.48 0.40
N PHE A 234 -8.44 3.26 1.44
CA PHE A 234 -9.47 4.29 1.40
C PHE A 234 -9.15 5.35 0.36
N LEU A 235 -7.91 5.87 0.39
CA LEU A 235 -7.42 6.82 -0.60
C LEU A 235 -7.41 6.20 -2.01
N ASN A 236 -7.11 4.92 -2.18
CA ASN A 236 -7.22 4.25 -3.48
C ASN A 236 -8.67 4.05 -3.97
N ALA A 237 -9.65 4.02 -3.06
CA ALA A 237 -11.05 3.75 -3.40
C ALA A 237 -11.84 4.98 -3.86
N ILE A 238 -11.38 6.19 -3.53
CA ILE A 238 -12.10 7.45 -3.77
C ILE A 238 -11.55 8.25 -4.97
N THR A 239 -12.38 9.15 -5.52
CA THR A 239 -12.03 10.02 -6.65
C THR A 239 -11.01 11.10 -6.28
N MET A 240 -10.43 11.77 -7.29
CA MET A 240 -9.50 12.88 -7.06
C MET A 240 -10.14 14.08 -6.36
N HIS A 241 -11.41 14.36 -6.64
CA HIS A 241 -12.17 15.39 -5.94
C HIS A 241 -12.29 15.07 -4.45
N ALA A 242 -12.77 13.86 -4.12
CA ALA A 242 -12.87 13.40 -2.73
C ALA A 242 -11.51 13.42 -2.02
N LYS A 243 -10.42 13.03 -2.70
CA LYS A 243 -9.05 13.11 -2.14
C LYS A 243 -8.66 14.52 -1.74
N SER A 244 -9.01 15.53 -2.55
CA SER A 244 -8.75 16.93 -2.23
C SER A 244 -9.45 17.33 -0.92
N GLN A 245 -10.72 16.95 -0.78
CA GLN A 245 -11.48 17.20 0.44
C GLN A 245 -10.91 16.45 1.66
N VAL A 246 -10.47 15.20 1.48
CA VAL A 246 -9.77 14.44 2.54
C VAL A 246 -8.53 15.20 3.01
N MET A 247 -7.72 15.72 2.09
CA MET A 247 -6.53 16.49 2.46
C MET A 247 -6.88 17.78 3.20
N GLN A 248 -7.95 18.47 2.83
CA GLN A 248 -8.43 19.65 3.57
C GLN A 248 -8.82 19.30 5.00
N VAL A 249 -9.53 18.17 5.20
CA VAL A 249 -9.88 17.68 6.53
C VAL A 249 -8.64 17.34 7.34
N LEU A 250 -7.67 16.64 6.74
CA LEU A 250 -6.42 16.27 7.42
C LEU A 250 -5.54 17.48 7.79
N GLN A 251 -5.63 18.56 7.03
CA GLN A 251 -4.95 19.85 7.31
C GLN A 251 -5.70 20.74 8.31
N SER A 252 -6.92 20.36 8.72
CA SER A 252 -7.70 21.15 9.66
C SER A 252 -6.97 21.26 11.01
N THR A 253 -7.04 22.45 11.59
CA THR A 253 -6.40 22.78 12.85
C THR A 253 -7.45 23.06 13.92
N ASP A 254 -7.09 22.73 15.15
CA ASP A 254 -7.86 23.13 16.32
C ASP A 254 -7.80 24.65 16.46
N ALA A 255 -8.97 25.29 16.54
CA ALA A 255 -9.07 26.74 16.56
C ALA A 255 -8.43 27.39 17.81
N THR A 256 -8.25 26.63 18.89
CA THR A 256 -7.72 27.15 20.16
C THR A 256 -6.21 27.00 20.27
N THR A 257 -5.66 25.91 19.75
CA THR A 257 -4.23 25.57 19.86
C THR A 257 -3.46 25.81 18.56
N GLY A 258 -4.15 25.93 17.42
CA GLY A 258 -3.55 26.03 16.09
C GLY A 258 -2.87 24.75 15.61
N LEU A 259 -2.96 23.65 16.37
CA LEU A 259 -2.37 22.35 16.03
C LEU A 259 -3.30 21.56 15.12
N LEU A 260 -2.73 20.65 14.32
CA LEU A 260 -3.52 19.76 13.46
C LEU A 260 -4.45 18.86 14.29
N LEU A 261 -5.69 18.72 13.83
CA LEU A 261 -6.67 17.80 14.44
C LEU A 261 -6.32 16.34 14.16
N TYR A 262 -5.77 16.04 12.98
CA TYR A 262 -5.46 14.68 12.53
C TYR A 262 -4.00 14.53 12.11
N PRO A 263 -3.03 14.77 13.02
CA PRO A 263 -1.61 14.84 12.66
C PRO A 263 -1.09 13.52 12.07
N TRP A 264 -1.50 12.38 12.62
CA TRP A 264 -1.11 11.06 12.08
C TRP A 264 -1.68 10.83 10.68
N GLY A 265 -2.98 11.10 10.48
CA GLY A 265 -3.64 10.91 9.19
C GLY A 265 -3.04 11.80 8.11
N TYR A 266 -2.71 13.05 8.45
CA TYR A 266 -2.05 13.99 7.55
C TYR A 266 -0.67 13.49 7.11
N MET A 267 0.16 13.06 8.06
CA MET A 267 1.49 12.53 7.77
C MET A 267 1.44 11.28 6.88
N GLU A 268 0.58 10.31 7.20
CA GLU A 268 0.47 9.10 6.38
C GLU A 268 -0.16 9.38 5.01
N ALA A 269 -1.12 10.30 4.90
CA ALA A 269 -1.70 10.67 3.60
C ALA A 269 -0.69 11.40 2.70
N GLN A 270 0.23 12.18 3.27
CA GLN A 270 1.37 12.74 2.52
C GLN A 270 2.25 11.61 1.95
N ASN A 271 2.53 10.59 2.77
CA ASN A 271 3.35 9.43 2.41
C ASN A 271 2.63 8.37 1.57
N TRP A 272 1.30 8.46 1.42
CA TRP A 272 0.49 7.54 0.61
C TRP A 272 1.10 7.40 -0.79
N ARG A 273 0.89 6.29 -1.48
CA ARG A 273 1.23 6.16 -2.92
C ARG A 273 0.06 5.49 -3.61
N PRO A 274 -0.38 5.95 -4.78
CA PRO A 274 -1.47 5.29 -5.48
C PRO A 274 -0.99 3.89 -5.84
N VAL A 275 -1.79 2.88 -5.58
CA VAL A 275 -1.56 1.57 -6.17
C VAL A 275 -1.94 1.73 -7.63
N GLU A 276 -0.96 1.90 -8.52
CA GLU A 276 -1.21 1.81 -9.95
C GLU A 276 -1.94 0.49 -10.21
N SER A 277 -3.06 0.54 -10.94
CA SER A 277 -3.81 -0.65 -11.27
C SER A 277 -2.91 -1.59 -12.06
N TYR A 278 -2.42 -2.63 -11.41
CA TYR A 278 -1.90 -3.81 -12.05
C TYR A 278 -3.05 -4.39 -12.89
N ASN A 279 -3.05 -4.08 -14.19
CA ASN A 279 -3.66 -4.97 -15.15
C ASN A 279 -2.71 -6.17 -15.29
N ASP A 280 -3.31 -7.34 -15.05
CA ASP A 280 -2.73 -8.66 -15.06
C ASP A 280 -1.91 -9.00 -16.33
N ASP A 281 -0.95 -9.91 -16.09
CA ASP A 281 -0.53 -11.01 -16.98
C ASP A 281 0.64 -10.92 -17.97
N LEU A 282 1.35 -9.80 -18.22
CA LEU A 282 2.47 -9.84 -19.19
C LEU A 282 3.80 -9.20 -18.81
N LEU A 283 3.93 -8.47 -17.69
CA LEU A 283 5.21 -7.88 -17.27
C LEU A 283 5.98 -8.66 -16.21
N ASN A 284 5.34 -9.65 -15.56
CA ASN A 284 5.96 -10.40 -14.46
C ASN A 284 7.00 -11.43 -14.89
N ILE A 285 7.22 -11.67 -16.19
CA ILE A 285 8.25 -12.62 -16.66
C ILE A 285 9.57 -11.92 -17.04
N GLN A 286 9.61 -10.58 -17.14
CA GLN A 286 10.86 -9.86 -17.46
C GLN A 286 11.47 -9.08 -16.28
N CYS A 287 10.70 -8.75 -15.23
CA CYS A 287 11.26 -8.12 -14.01
C CYS A 287 11.76 -9.12 -12.95
N LEU A 288 11.43 -10.41 -13.08
CA LEU A 288 11.97 -11.46 -12.19
C LEU A 288 13.42 -11.85 -12.51
N ALA A 289 14.03 -11.27 -13.54
CA ALA A 289 15.42 -11.54 -13.92
C ALA A 289 16.46 -10.56 -13.33
N TYR A 290 16.07 -9.57 -12.52
CA TYR A 290 17.01 -8.62 -11.90
C TYR A 290 16.85 -8.44 -10.38
N LYS A 291 16.18 -9.39 -9.71
CA LYS A 291 16.33 -9.57 -8.25
C LYS A 291 17.61 -10.34 -7.95
N ASN A 292 18.75 -9.74 -8.25
CA ASN A 292 20.03 -10.12 -7.66
C ASN A 292 20.66 -8.84 -7.08
N GLN A 293 20.59 -8.77 -5.75
CA GLN A 293 21.48 -8.03 -4.84
C GLN A 293 21.76 -6.55 -5.17
N THR A 294 21.02 -5.64 -4.52
CA THR A 294 21.51 -4.33 -4.04
C THR A 294 20.38 -3.62 -3.28
N SER A 295 20.62 -3.23 -2.03
CA SER A 295 19.66 -2.52 -1.17
C SER A 295 19.61 -1.04 -1.53
N THR A 296 18.50 -0.57 -2.11
CA THR A 296 18.20 0.87 -2.20
C THR A 296 17.22 1.23 -1.08
N ILE A 297 17.58 2.21 -0.26
CA ILE A 297 16.83 2.66 0.92
C ILE A 297 16.46 4.13 0.73
N LEU A 298 15.17 4.44 0.78
CA LEU A 298 14.67 5.82 0.81
C LEU A 298 14.68 6.33 2.26
N VAL A 299 15.18 7.54 2.47
CA VAL A 299 15.35 8.16 3.79
C VAL A 299 14.47 9.40 3.84
N GLU A 300 13.24 9.22 4.30
CA GLU A 300 12.19 10.24 4.31
C GLU A 300 11.62 10.51 5.71
N THR A 301 12.11 9.80 6.74
CA THR A 301 11.70 9.99 8.14
C THR A 301 12.88 10.20 9.09
N ILE A 302 12.59 10.70 10.29
CA ILE A 302 13.59 10.83 11.37
C ILE A 302 14.14 9.46 11.78
N MET A 303 13.32 8.40 11.73
CA MET A 303 13.76 7.04 12.04
C MET A 303 14.76 6.53 11.01
N ASP A 304 14.51 6.77 9.72
CA ASP A 304 15.44 6.42 8.64
C ASP A 304 16.77 7.18 8.81
N LEU A 305 16.72 8.46 9.19
CA LEU A 305 17.93 9.24 9.49
C LEU A 305 18.69 8.66 10.69
N MET A 306 18.00 8.14 11.70
CA MET A 306 18.64 7.51 12.86
C MET A 306 19.28 6.16 12.51
N GLU A 307 18.62 5.37 11.67
CA GLU A 307 19.16 4.11 11.14
C GLU A 307 20.39 4.37 10.26
N LEU A 308 20.28 5.33 9.34
CA LEU A 308 21.39 5.80 8.50
C LEU A 308 22.55 6.33 9.34
N SER A 309 22.25 7.10 10.39
CA SER A 309 23.27 7.57 11.35
C SER A 309 23.95 6.41 12.08
N GLY A 310 23.23 5.30 12.30
CA GLY A 310 23.76 4.05 12.84
C GLY A 310 24.79 3.41 11.91
N HIS A 311 24.51 3.41 10.61
CA HIS A 311 25.38 2.86 9.56
C HIS A 311 26.67 3.69 9.37
N PHE A 312 26.58 5.02 9.43
CA PHE A 312 27.73 5.93 9.25
C PHE A 312 28.47 6.29 10.56
N LYS A 313 28.34 5.48 11.62
CA LYS A 313 29.08 5.70 12.87
C LYS A 313 30.60 5.58 12.64
N LYS A 314 31.36 6.42 13.36
CA LYS A 314 32.83 6.41 13.30
C LYS A 314 33.38 4.99 13.55
N PRO A 315 34.21 4.44 12.65
CA PRO A 315 34.87 3.17 12.90
C PRO A 315 35.71 3.26 14.17
N GLN A 316 35.69 2.21 14.99
CA GLN A 316 36.34 2.18 16.30
C GLN A 316 37.86 1.97 16.22
N SER A 317 38.44 1.78 15.02
CA SER A 317 39.86 1.54 14.82
C SER A 317 40.49 2.57 13.88
N SER A 318 41.66 3.11 14.27
CA SER A 318 42.43 4.12 13.53
C SER A 318 43.36 3.52 12.46
N GLN A 319 43.15 2.26 12.06
CA GLN A 319 44.04 1.52 11.16
C GLN A 319 43.39 1.05 9.85
N GLU A 320 42.11 1.33 9.63
CA GLU A 320 41.44 0.96 8.38
C GLU A 320 41.65 2.01 7.28
N ASN A 321 41.93 1.53 6.07
CA ASN A 321 42.05 2.38 4.88
C ASN A 321 40.71 3.09 4.61
N PRO A 322 40.74 4.35 4.12
CA PRO A 322 39.52 5.06 3.75
C PRO A 322 38.66 4.27 2.75
N THR A 323 37.35 4.23 2.98
CA THR A 323 36.38 3.56 2.09
C THR A 323 35.71 4.55 1.16
N LEU A 324 35.34 4.10 -0.04
CA LEU A 324 34.65 4.93 -1.03
C LEU A 324 33.19 5.17 -0.63
N LEU A 325 32.75 6.43 -0.69
CA LEU A 325 31.37 6.85 -0.56
C LEU A 325 31.01 7.71 -1.77
N SER A 326 30.16 7.21 -2.66
CA SER A 326 29.66 8.06 -3.74
C SER A 326 28.56 8.98 -3.25
N VAL A 327 28.50 10.18 -3.83
CA VAL A 327 27.53 11.22 -3.51
C VAL A 327 27.03 11.83 -4.80
N HIS A 328 25.71 11.82 -4.99
CA HIS A 328 25.04 12.52 -6.06
C HIS A 328 24.01 13.49 -5.49
N PHE A 329 24.01 14.72 -6.01
CA PHE A 329 23.08 15.76 -5.61
C PHE A 329 22.05 15.99 -6.71
N ASP A 330 20.79 15.94 -6.31
CA ASP A 330 19.65 16.35 -7.10
C ASP A 330 19.02 17.61 -6.46
N ASP A 331 18.03 18.21 -7.10
CA ASP A 331 17.38 19.41 -6.57
C ASP A 331 16.63 19.14 -5.26
N GLU A 332 16.05 17.96 -5.11
CA GLU A 332 15.24 17.62 -3.95
C GLU A 332 15.81 16.45 -3.13
N MET A 333 16.88 15.82 -3.61
CA MET A 333 17.46 14.63 -3.00
C MET A 333 18.98 14.61 -3.00
N ILE A 334 19.53 13.76 -2.13
CA ILE A 334 20.93 13.34 -2.15
C ILE A 334 20.98 11.82 -2.17
N ALA A 335 21.68 11.24 -3.13
CA ALA A 335 21.96 9.81 -3.14
C ALA A 335 23.38 9.54 -2.61
N LEU A 336 23.49 8.64 -1.64
CA LEU A 336 24.72 8.19 -1.00
C LEU A 336 24.88 6.69 -1.27
N CYS A 337 25.92 6.25 -1.98
CA CYS A 337 26.21 4.81 -2.11
C CYS A 337 27.48 4.48 -1.34
N HIS A 338 27.34 3.59 -0.35
CA HIS A 338 28.44 2.98 0.38
C HIS A 338 28.33 1.47 0.20
N GLU A 339 29.42 0.85 -0.29
CA GLU A 339 29.43 -0.57 -0.67
C GLU A 339 28.30 -0.88 -1.67
N GLU A 340 27.43 -1.85 -1.36
CA GLU A 340 26.30 -2.26 -2.21
C GLU A 340 24.98 -1.55 -1.88
N THR A 341 24.98 -0.69 -0.85
CA THR A 341 23.77 -0.02 -0.35
C THR A 341 23.70 1.42 -0.82
N VAL A 342 22.56 1.80 -1.39
CA VAL A 342 22.26 3.19 -1.78
C VAL A 342 21.22 3.76 -0.83
N TYR A 343 21.52 4.90 -0.25
CA TYR A 343 20.59 5.73 0.51
C TYR A 343 20.17 6.93 -0.32
N VAL A 344 18.89 7.07 -0.62
CA VAL A 344 18.32 8.25 -1.28
C VAL A 344 17.64 9.09 -0.21
N VAL A 345 18.21 10.25 0.09
CA VAL A 345 17.80 11.13 1.19
C VAL A 345 17.00 12.31 0.65
N ASP A 346 15.77 12.47 1.14
CA ASP A 346 14.91 13.60 0.77
C ASP A 346 15.34 14.87 1.54
N ILE A 347 16.03 15.78 0.85
CA ILE A 347 16.49 17.04 1.43
C ILE A 347 15.41 18.14 1.40
N SER A 348 14.28 17.85 0.78
CA SER A 348 13.22 18.80 0.57
C SER A 348 12.34 18.93 1.82
N ILE A 349 12.22 17.88 2.63
CA ILE A 349 11.42 17.84 3.88
C ILE A 349 11.65 19.09 4.74
N THR A 350 10.56 19.75 5.12
CA THR A 350 10.57 21.05 5.83
C THR A 350 10.51 20.93 7.34
N ASP A 351 10.28 19.72 7.86
CA ASP A 351 10.24 19.46 9.31
C ASP A 351 11.56 19.88 9.97
N VAL A 352 11.46 20.66 11.04
CA VAL A 352 12.62 21.28 11.71
C VAL A 352 13.51 20.21 12.35
N LEU A 353 12.92 19.18 12.95
CA LEU A 353 13.67 18.11 13.60
C LEU A 353 14.38 17.22 12.57
N TYR A 354 13.71 16.88 11.47
CA TYR A 354 14.31 16.17 10.34
C TYR A 354 15.49 16.95 9.78
N ARG A 355 15.33 18.25 9.50
CA ARG A 355 16.41 19.11 8.96
C ARG A 355 17.61 19.19 9.89
N GLN A 356 17.38 19.38 11.19
CA GLN A 356 18.46 19.39 12.19
C GLN A 356 19.20 18.04 12.26
N LYS A 357 18.47 16.92 12.22
CA LYS A 357 19.06 15.58 12.24
C LYS A 357 19.84 15.28 10.96
N LEU A 358 19.28 15.66 9.81
CA LEU A 358 19.91 15.53 8.50
C LEU A 358 21.20 16.36 8.44
N HIS A 359 21.16 17.62 8.87
CA HIS A 359 22.36 18.46 8.92
C HIS A 359 23.45 17.83 9.80
N LYS A 360 23.08 17.33 10.99
CA LYS A 360 24.03 16.67 11.90
C LYS A 360 24.65 15.41 11.28
N LEU A 361 23.85 14.59 10.61
CA LEU A 361 24.32 13.40 9.89
C LEU A 361 25.29 13.78 8.77
N LEU A 362 24.89 14.70 7.89
CA LEU A 362 25.72 15.11 6.76
C LEU A 362 26.99 15.81 7.22
N SER A 363 26.93 16.62 8.28
CA SER A 363 28.12 17.20 8.94
C SER A 363 29.09 16.13 9.41
N CYS A 364 28.57 15.04 9.98
CA CYS A 364 29.38 13.88 10.38
C CYS A 364 30.01 13.22 9.16
N ILE A 365 29.24 12.98 8.10
CA ILE A 365 29.75 12.36 6.86
C ILE A 365 30.84 13.24 6.24
N TRP A 366 30.59 14.52 6.00
CA TRP A 366 31.53 15.45 5.37
C TRP A 366 32.85 15.59 6.11
N SER A 367 32.80 15.61 7.44
CA SER A 367 33.99 15.74 8.28
C SER A 367 34.74 14.42 8.51
N CYS A 368 34.11 13.27 8.27
CA CYS A 368 34.68 11.96 8.60
C CYS A 368 35.85 11.57 7.66
N PRO A 369 37.11 11.49 8.12
CA PRO A 369 38.24 11.16 7.25
C PRO A 369 38.20 9.72 6.72
N TYR A 370 37.39 8.84 7.32
CA TYR A 370 37.26 7.46 6.86
C TYR A 370 36.60 7.31 5.49
N TYR A 371 35.77 8.27 5.08
CA TYR A 371 35.08 8.20 3.78
C TYR A 371 35.78 9.08 2.75
N LEU A 372 36.14 8.49 1.61
CA LEU A 372 36.48 9.19 0.38
C LEU A 372 35.18 9.52 -0.36
N LYS A 373 34.71 10.77 -0.26
CA LYS A 373 33.43 11.21 -0.84
C LYS A 373 33.63 11.58 -2.29
N VAL A 374 33.13 10.75 -3.19
CA VAL A 374 33.28 10.90 -4.63
C VAL A 374 31.99 11.43 -5.23
N GLY A 375 32.07 12.45 -6.08
CA GLY A 375 30.92 12.92 -6.84
C GLY A 375 31.31 13.94 -7.90
N LEU A 376 30.31 14.62 -8.45
CA LEU A 376 30.50 15.70 -9.40
C LEU A 376 30.12 17.05 -8.76
N HIS A 377 31.00 18.04 -8.84
CA HIS A 377 30.83 19.37 -8.25
C HIS A 377 30.44 19.31 -6.77
N VAL A 378 31.12 18.43 -6.02
CA VAL A 378 30.70 18.07 -4.65
C VAL A 378 30.70 19.28 -3.73
N LYS A 379 31.74 20.13 -3.80
CA LYS A 379 31.87 21.31 -2.94
C LYS A 379 30.80 22.35 -3.25
N GLU A 380 30.56 22.63 -4.53
CA GLU A 380 29.53 23.57 -4.97
C GLU A 380 28.14 23.11 -4.53
N ASN A 381 27.87 21.81 -4.62
CA ASN A 381 26.59 21.25 -4.21
C ASN A 381 26.41 21.20 -2.69
N ILE A 382 27.49 20.98 -1.91
CA ILE A 382 27.42 21.13 -0.44
C ILE A 382 27.14 22.59 -0.05
N ALA A 383 27.72 23.57 -0.75
CA ALA A 383 27.42 24.99 -0.50
C ALA A 383 25.94 25.32 -0.79
N LYS A 384 25.38 24.79 -1.89
CA LYS A 384 23.93 24.92 -2.18
C LYS A 384 23.08 24.26 -1.10
N LEU A 385 23.50 23.09 -0.62
CA LEU A 385 22.79 22.37 0.44
C LEU A 385 22.80 23.14 1.77
N SER A 386 23.94 23.74 2.15
CA SER A 386 24.04 24.61 3.32
C SER A 386 22.99 25.72 3.27
N HIS A 387 22.79 26.34 2.11
CA HIS A 387 21.75 27.36 1.93
C HIS A 387 20.34 26.78 2.11
N LYS A 388 20.06 25.59 1.55
CA LYS A 388 18.75 24.92 1.68
C LYS A 388 18.42 24.52 3.12
N LEU A 389 19.40 24.08 3.89
CA LEU A 389 19.22 23.66 5.29
C LEU A 389 19.26 24.84 6.27
N GLY A 390 19.69 26.03 5.84
CA GLY A 390 19.82 27.21 6.69
C GLY A 390 21.01 27.16 7.66
N GLU A 391 21.91 26.19 7.50
CA GLU A 391 23.06 25.96 8.38
C GLU A 391 24.31 25.56 7.58
N SER A 392 25.46 26.13 7.92
CA SER A 392 26.73 25.88 7.21
C SER A 392 27.45 24.61 7.67
N PHE A 393 28.03 23.90 6.71
CA PHE A 393 28.99 22.84 6.99
C PHE A 393 30.40 23.45 7.13
N ILE A 394 31.09 23.15 8.24
CA ILE A 394 32.34 23.83 8.61
C ILE A 394 33.58 22.99 8.26
N TYR A 395 33.46 21.66 8.33
CA TYR A 395 34.58 20.73 8.20
C TYR A 395 34.35 19.74 7.06
N TYR A 396 35.39 19.54 6.24
CA TYR A 396 35.39 18.64 5.11
C TYR A 396 36.70 17.89 5.04
N SER A 397 36.64 16.60 4.74
CA SER A 397 37.81 15.76 4.48
C SER A 397 37.55 14.83 3.31
N ASN A 398 38.60 14.49 2.57
CA ASN A 398 38.57 13.40 1.58
C ASN A 398 37.47 13.53 0.52
N ILE A 399 37.27 14.74 -0.01
CA ILE A 399 36.37 14.99 -1.14
C ILE A 399 37.12 14.78 -2.45
N ILE A 400 36.54 13.96 -3.33
CA ILE A 400 37.04 13.66 -4.67
C ILE A 400 36.00 14.13 -5.68
N ASP A 401 36.38 15.06 -6.55
CA ASP A 401 35.56 15.45 -7.68
C ASP A 401 35.96 14.65 -8.93
N LEU A 402 34.98 14.06 -9.60
CA LEU A 402 35.19 13.29 -10.83
C LEU A 402 35.68 14.15 -12.00
N CYS A 403 35.47 15.47 -11.99
CA CYS A 403 35.99 16.35 -13.04
C CYS A 403 37.39 16.90 -12.77
N HIS A 404 37.99 16.64 -11.60
CA HIS A 404 39.33 17.12 -11.30
C HIS A 404 40.41 16.32 -12.02
N GLN A 405 41.52 17.00 -12.30
CA GLN A 405 42.71 16.38 -12.90
C GLN A 405 43.22 15.23 -12.04
N ARG A 406 43.65 14.15 -12.70
CA ARG A 406 44.21 12.96 -12.07
C ARG A 406 45.65 12.78 -12.45
N LYS A 407 46.40 12.11 -11.57
CA LYS A 407 47.78 11.71 -11.79
C LYS A 407 47.94 10.20 -11.67
N ARG A 408 48.80 9.63 -12.49
CA ARG A 408 49.26 8.23 -12.38
C ARG A 408 50.77 8.23 -12.33
N ILE A 409 51.34 7.45 -11.41
CA ILE A 409 52.79 7.30 -11.28
C ILE A 409 53.15 5.93 -11.83
N SER A 410 53.92 5.88 -12.92
CA SER A 410 54.45 4.66 -13.50
C SER A 410 55.96 4.60 -13.29
N ARG A 411 56.50 3.43 -12.89
CA ARG A 411 57.94 3.20 -12.80
C ARG A 411 58.45 2.66 -14.12
N MET A 412 59.42 3.37 -14.71
CA MET A 412 60.11 2.91 -15.92
C MET A 412 61.15 1.82 -15.57
N GLU A 413 61.54 1.03 -16.57
CA GLU A 413 62.54 -0.05 -16.43
C GLU A 413 63.91 0.44 -15.93
N ASN A 414 64.21 1.73 -16.09
CA ASN A 414 65.43 2.38 -15.59
C ASN A 414 65.32 2.90 -14.14
N GLY A 415 64.21 2.63 -13.45
CA GLY A 415 63.95 3.09 -12.08
C GLY A 415 63.45 4.53 -11.95
N GLN A 416 63.27 5.27 -13.05
CA GLN A 416 62.71 6.62 -13.02
C GLN A 416 61.17 6.58 -12.92
N GLU A 417 60.60 7.48 -12.11
CA GLU A 417 59.15 7.64 -11.98
C GLU A 417 58.65 8.62 -13.05
N ARG A 418 57.67 8.18 -13.86
CA ARG A 418 56.93 9.01 -14.80
C ARG A 418 55.58 9.36 -14.19
N ILE A 419 55.28 10.65 -14.13
CA ILE A 419 53.97 11.14 -13.72
C ILE A 419 53.17 11.48 -14.97
N GLU A 420 52.05 10.79 -15.15
CA GLU A 420 51.09 11.05 -16.21
C GLU A 420 49.90 11.81 -15.63
N PHE A 421 49.40 12.80 -16.36
CA PHE A 421 48.19 13.52 -15.99
C PHE A 421 47.08 13.25 -17.00
N ARG A 422 45.85 13.09 -16.49
CA ARG A 422 44.64 12.95 -17.31
C ARG A 422 43.53 13.83 -16.75
N GLN A 423 42.77 14.46 -17.64
CA GLN A 423 41.43 14.95 -17.29
C GLN A 423 40.45 13.78 -17.40
N THR A 424 39.68 13.54 -16.35
CA THR A 424 38.56 12.61 -16.38
C THR A 424 37.34 13.29 -16.99
N GLY A 425 36.72 12.65 -17.99
CA GLY A 425 35.56 13.19 -18.70
C GLY A 425 35.93 14.06 -19.90
N ILE A 426 35.74 13.54 -21.12
CA ILE A 426 35.64 14.40 -22.32
C ILE A 426 34.42 15.33 -22.16
N SER A 427 33.37 14.84 -21.49
CA SER A 427 32.20 15.59 -21.08
C SER A 427 32.38 16.20 -19.69
N LYS A 428 32.12 17.51 -19.56
CA LYS A 428 32.08 18.21 -18.26
C LYS A 428 30.80 17.96 -17.45
N ASN A 429 29.99 16.98 -17.83
CA ASN A 429 28.73 16.64 -17.17
C ASN A 429 28.69 15.16 -16.80
N LEU A 430 27.82 14.83 -15.84
CA LEU A 430 27.69 13.48 -15.31
C LEU A 430 27.25 12.48 -16.38
N ASP A 431 26.34 12.93 -17.24
CA ASP A 431 25.74 12.16 -18.32
C ASP A 431 26.79 11.55 -19.25
N GLY A 432 27.73 12.37 -19.72
CA GLY A 432 28.81 11.89 -20.58
C GLY A 432 29.89 11.12 -19.82
N LEU A 433 30.11 11.40 -18.53
CA LEU A 433 31.01 10.60 -17.69
C LEU A 433 30.50 9.17 -17.53
N LEU A 434 29.20 9.02 -17.25
CA LEU A 434 28.56 7.70 -17.16
C LEU A 434 28.64 6.96 -18.50
N GLN A 435 28.48 7.66 -19.63
CA GLN A 435 28.65 7.07 -20.97
C GLN A 435 30.10 6.67 -21.28
N GLU A 436 31.08 7.52 -20.95
CA GLU A 436 32.52 7.26 -21.18
C GLU A 436 32.98 5.97 -20.49
N TYR A 437 32.41 5.67 -19.32
CA TYR A 437 32.71 4.48 -18.52
C TYR A 437 31.69 3.35 -18.69
N ASN A 438 30.84 3.43 -19.72
CA ASN A 438 29.85 2.41 -20.08
C ASN A 438 28.92 2.02 -18.92
N VAL A 439 28.56 2.99 -18.08
CA VAL A 439 27.56 2.82 -17.04
C VAL A 439 26.18 3.00 -17.68
N ALA A 440 25.35 1.97 -17.63
CA ALA A 440 23.99 2.03 -18.17
C ALA A 440 23.12 2.99 -17.32
N TRP A 441 22.68 4.09 -17.92
CA TRP A 441 21.72 5.02 -17.29
C TRP A 441 20.76 5.57 -18.35
N TYR A 442 19.49 5.76 -17.99
CA TYR A 442 18.45 6.20 -18.92
C TYR A 442 18.35 7.73 -18.92
N ASN A 443 18.18 8.31 -20.12
CA ASN A 443 18.03 9.76 -20.30
C ASN A 443 16.91 10.33 -19.43
N LYS A 444 17.19 11.48 -18.80
CA LYS A 444 16.27 12.25 -17.94
C LYS A 444 14.86 12.30 -18.52
N ARG A 445 13.93 11.55 -17.93
CA ARG A 445 12.51 11.88 -18.04
C ARG A 445 12.34 13.23 -17.36
N GLN A 446 11.88 14.24 -18.10
CA GLN A 446 11.46 15.49 -17.48
C GLN A 446 10.24 15.17 -16.61
N PHE A 447 10.48 14.92 -15.32
CA PHE A 447 9.40 14.82 -14.35
C PHE A 447 8.79 16.22 -14.25
N LYS A 448 7.59 16.41 -14.80
CA LYS A 448 6.82 17.62 -14.59
C LYS A 448 6.66 17.79 -13.08
N LYS A 449 6.92 18.99 -12.57
CA LYS A 449 6.52 19.41 -11.21
C LYS A 449 5.01 19.24 -11.10
N LEU A 450 4.57 18.06 -10.68
CA LEU A 450 3.21 17.85 -10.23
C LEU A 450 3.10 18.56 -8.88
N GLU A 451 1.99 19.23 -8.64
CA GLU A 451 1.69 19.98 -7.41
C GLU A 451 1.66 19.09 -6.14
N PHE A 452 1.89 17.78 -6.30
CA PHE A 452 2.08 16.80 -5.25
C PHE A 452 3.55 16.42 -5.15
N ARG A 453 4.16 16.74 -4.00
CA ARG A 453 5.54 16.44 -3.65
C ARG A 453 5.74 14.93 -3.42
N ARG A 454 5.79 14.14 -4.50
CA ARG A 454 6.14 12.72 -4.43
C ARG A 454 7.34 12.40 -5.31
N ILE A 455 8.35 11.84 -4.68
CA ILE A 455 9.53 11.25 -5.31
C ILE A 455 9.12 9.93 -5.96
N SER A 456 9.24 9.81 -7.28
CA SER A 456 8.86 8.57 -7.97
C SER A 456 9.88 7.45 -7.74
N ASN A 457 9.44 6.18 -7.71
CA ASN A 457 10.36 5.04 -7.65
C ASN A 457 11.35 5.04 -8.82
N CYS A 458 10.91 5.48 -10.01
CA CYS A 458 11.82 5.67 -11.14
C CYS A 458 12.92 6.68 -10.84
N GLN A 459 12.59 7.80 -10.19
CA GLN A 459 13.58 8.79 -9.76
C GLN A 459 14.54 8.22 -8.71
N ILE A 460 14.05 7.43 -7.75
CA ILE A 460 14.89 6.74 -6.75
C ILE A 460 15.84 5.76 -7.44
N ASP A 461 15.32 4.94 -8.35
CA ASP A 461 16.11 3.96 -9.10
C ASP A 461 17.15 4.63 -9.99
N ASP A 462 16.80 5.76 -10.62
CA ASP A 462 17.72 6.54 -11.46
C ASP A 462 18.84 7.16 -10.60
N LEU A 463 18.49 7.77 -9.46
CA LEU A 463 19.47 8.29 -8.50
C LEU A 463 20.38 7.18 -7.96
N ALA A 464 19.84 5.99 -7.70
CA ALA A 464 20.60 4.84 -7.25
C ALA A 464 21.58 4.33 -8.31
N LYS A 465 21.15 4.23 -9.57
CA LYS A 465 22.04 3.89 -10.69
C LYS A 465 23.15 4.91 -10.86
N ILE A 466 22.83 6.20 -10.73
CA ILE A 466 23.81 7.28 -10.82
C ILE A 466 24.85 7.18 -9.70
N ALA A 467 24.41 7.03 -8.44
CA ALA A 467 25.33 6.91 -7.30
C ALA A 467 26.27 5.70 -7.46
N ARG A 468 25.73 4.53 -7.81
CA ARG A 468 26.55 3.34 -8.12
C ARG A 468 27.49 3.55 -9.31
N GLY A 469 27.02 4.26 -10.33
CA GLY A 469 27.82 4.65 -11.49
C GLY A 469 29.04 5.48 -11.09
N ILE A 470 28.85 6.50 -10.24
CA ILE A 470 29.93 7.33 -9.69
C ILE A 470 30.95 6.46 -8.94
N LEU A 471 30.48 5.53 -8.10
CA LEU A 471 31.34 4.62 -7.35
C LEU A 471 32.14 3.69 -8.28
N THR A 472 31.49 3.19 -9.33
CA THR A 472 32.09 2.32 -10.35
C THR A 472 33.18 3.05 -11.13
N ILE A 473 32.93 4.29 -11.55
CA ILE A 473 33.91 5.14 -12.24
C ILE A 473 35.17 5.32 -11.38
N GLU A 474 35.02 5.68 -10.10
CA GLU A 474 36.18 5.85 -9.21
C GLU A 474 36.94 4.55 -9.00
N THR A 475 36.22 3.44 -8.84
CA THR A 475 36.84 2.13 -8.63
C THR A 475 37.66 1.70 -9.85
N ILE A 476 37.15 1.93 -11.06
CA ILE A 476 37.89 1.70 -12.32
C ILE A 476 39.14 2.59 -12.37
N LEU A 477 38.99 3.88 -12.06
CA LEU A 477 40.10 4.83 -12.07
C LEU A 477 41.21 4.45 -11.09
N GLN A 478 40.86 4.07 -9.86
CA GLN A 478 41.82 3.62 -8.86
C GLN A 478 42.49 2.32 -9.29
N LYS A 479 41.74 1.37 -9.86
CA LYS A 479 42.28 0.11 -10.39
C LYS A 479 43.27 0.34 -11.54
N ASP A 480 43.02 1.35 -12.36
CA ASP A 480 43.89 1.77 -13.47
C ASP A 480 45.09 2.63 -13.02
N GLY A 481 45.22 2.88 -11.71
CA GLY A 481 46.30 3.64 -11.08
C GLY A 481 46.13 5.17 -11.15
N TRP A 482 44.94 5.67 -11.51
CA TRP A 482 44.65 7.10 -11.57
C TRP A 482 44.17 7.64 -10.22
N ILE A 483 45.00 8.46 -9.58
CA ILE A 483 44.73 9.07 -8.28
C ILE A 483 44.26 10.52 -8.50
N SER A 484 43.22 10.94 -7.77
CA SER A 484 42.77 12.33 -7.81
C SER A 484 43.84 13.27 -7.27
N CYS A 485 44.13 14.36 -7.98
CA CYS A 485 45.02 15.41 -7.48
C CYS A 485 44.38 16.27 -6.37
N SER A 486 43.08 16.06 -6.10
CA SER A 486 42.26 16.94 -5.26
C SER A 486 41.87 16.36 -3.89
N ILE A 487 42.52 15.27 -3.44
CA ILE A 487 42.31 14.76 -2.08
C ILE A 487 42.72 15.85 -1.09
N HIS A 488 41.73 16.55 -0.57
CA HIS A 488 41.93 17.61 0.41
C HIS A 488 41.96 17.00 1.81
N ASP A 489 43.17 16.82 2.33
CA ASP A 489 43.40 16.79 3.78
C ASP A 489 43.59 18.24 4.25
N ILE A 490 42.54 18.82 4.84
CA ILE A 490 42.58 20.16 5.42
C ILE A 490 42.52 19.99 6.94
N GLU A 491 43.70 19.82 7.56
CA GLU A 491 43.95 20.22 8.94
C GLU A 491 44.13 21.76 9.07
N THR A 492 43.76 22.53 8.05
CA THR A 492 43.83 24.00 8.09
C THR A 492 42.56 24.60 8.68
N LYS A 493 42.68 25.02 9.96
CA LYS A 493 41.84 26.02 10.62
C LYS A 493 41.51 27.17 9.66
N CYS A 494 40.30 27.22 9.12
CA CYS A 494 39.74 28.45 8.57
C CYS A 494 39.30 29.35 9.72
N LYS A 495 40.27 30.06 10.33
CA LYS A 495 39.99 31.35 10.96
C LYS A 495 40.05 32.40 9.85
N GLY A 496 38.88 32.90 9.45
CA GLY A 496 38.71 34.17 8.75
C GLY A 496 39.24 34.23 7.31
N MET A 497 38.42 33.83 6.33
CA MET A 497 38.40 34.51 5.04
C MET A 497 36.96 34.68 4.57
N VAL A 498 36.64 35.94 4.31
CA VAL A 498 35.37 36.52 3.93
C VAL A 498 34.92 35.96 2.56
N LEU A 499 33.72 35.34 2.52
CA LEU A 499 33.01 34.98 1.29
C LEU A 499 32.24 36.19 0.74
N GLU A 500 32.93 37.26 0.34
CA GLU A 500 32.31 38.44 -0.30
C GLU A 500 32.51 38.53 -1.82
N LYS A 501 33.06 37.51 -2.50
CA LYS A 501 33.38 37.62 -3.94
C LYS A 501 32.60 36.74 -4.91
N PHE A 502 31.49 36.13 -4.51
CA PHE A 502 30.65 35.34 -5.44
C PHE A 502 29.26 35.92 -5.75
N PHE A 503 28.94 37.14 -5.28
CA PHE A 503 27.66 37.81 -5.56
C PHE A 503 27.82 39.14 -6.31
N ILE A 504 28.72 39.24 -7.30
CA ILE A 504 28.59 40.27 -8.37
C ILE A 504 29.11 39.68 -9.68
N SER A 505 28.22 39.08 -10.47
CA SER A 505 28.16 39.26 -11.93
C SER A 505 26.96 38.48 -12.46
N HIS A 506 26.22 39.09 -13.40
CA HIS A 506 24.99 38.61 -14.06
C HIS A 506 23.68 39.08 -13.43
N HIS A 507 23.51 40.40 -13.35
CA HIS A 507 22.38 41.06 -14.03
C HIS A 507 22.85 42.39 -14.62
N MET A 508 23.26 42.32 -15.89
CA MET A 508 22.64 43.16 -16.92
C MET A 508 21.41 42.42 -17.43
#